data_AF-A0A3D3RDF4-F1
#
_entry.id   AF-A0A3D3RDF4-F1
#
_cell.length_a   1.000
_cell.length_b   1.000
_cell.length_c   1.000
_cell.angle_alpha   90.00
_cell.angle_beta   90.00
_cell.angle_gamma   90.00
#
_symmetry.space_group_name_H-M   'P 1'
#
loop_
_entity.id
_entity.type
_entity.pdbx_description
1 polymer ?
#
loop_
_entity_poly.entity_id
_entity_poly.type
_entity_poly.pdbx_seq_one_letter_code
_entity_poly.pdbx_strand_id
1 'polypeptide(L)'
;EKKTPPASTVSELTQLRRLSLALHGTVPSLEEIREFESMQGADRLERWTQKLLADRRFADYFSERFTRAFVGVAQGQFIIFRRDRFKAWLSEQIQENTPYDELVRKLIAGEGLWTGDPQTNFITSAVADGNLDRTKLTGSTVRAFLGQRIDCAQCHDHPFDHWKQSDFEGLTAFYGQVEVQVLGVRANRKLKYEVEDRMTLEQREVAPRVPFLTECLPAEGTLRERLAEWVTHPDNRRFERASANRIWGLLFGIPYIDPVDDLPAPTDISQSPPGLLDILGQDFRENGYDIKRLIQIIVASRPFHLSSESEFESADQIDAATYNWALFPLVRLRPEQIIGSMLQASSLKTIDQNSNLIMRGRRFFSELNFVKEYGDLGSDELNDFPGTIPQALLRMNGEFAKDNGSASPLNSVGRIASLDVPAEKRIETCYLVCLTRLPTSEERDYFLKQYQSATNQQQRVKITEDLYWALYNSPEFSWNH
;
A
#
# COMPACT_ATOMS: atom_id res chain seq x y z
N GLU A 1 12.74 -29.95 4.39
CA GLU A 1 11.47 -30.27 3.71
C GLU A 1 11.69 -30.59 2.23
N LYS A 2 10.74 -31.28 1.57
CA LYS A 2 10.70 -31.36 0.10
C LYS A 2 10.51 -29.93 -0.42
N LYS A 3 11.52 -29.37 -1.10
CA LYS A 3 11.47 -28.03 -1.68
C LYS A 3 10.34 -27.97 -2.71
N THR A 4 9.32 -27.17 -2.47
CA THR A 4 8.30 -26.85 -3.47
C THR A 4 9.00 -26.18 -4.65
N PRO A 5 8.92 -26.74 -5.87
CA PRO A 5 9.58 -26.15 -7.02
C PRO A 5 8.96 -24.78 -7.33
N PRO A 6 9.77 -23.75 -7.60
CA PRO A 6 9.27 -22.44 -8.00
C PRO A 6 8.65 -22.52 -9.40
N ALA A 7 7.60 -21.74 -9.64
CA ALA A 7 7.00 -21.61 -10.96
C ALA A 7 7.93 -20.98 -12.00
N SER A 8 7.48 -20.98 -13.25
CA SER A 8 8.15 -20.31 -14.35
C SER A 8 8.22 -18.80 -14.13
N THR A 9 9.16 -18.14 -14.79
CA THR A 9 9.23 -16.67 -14.82
C THR A 9 8.17 -16.12 -15.77
N VAL A 10 7.46 -15.07 -15.35
CA VAL A 10 6.45 -14.40 -16.18
C VAL A 10 7.07 -13.48 -17.24
N SER A 11 6.27 -13.12 -18.24
CA SER A 11 6.64 -12.12 -19.23
C SER A 11 6.95 -10.75 -18.59
N GLU A 12 7.78 -9.93 -19.22
CA GLU A 12 8.06 -8.58 -18.71
C GLU A 12 6.84 -7.66 -18.74
N LEU A 13 5.84 -7.89 -19.60
CA LEU A 13 4.59 -7.13 -19.56
C LEU A 13 3.79 -7.43 -18.28
N THR A 14 3.81 -8.69 -17.83
CA THR A 14 3.25 -9.07 -16.53
C THR A 14 4.03 -8.42 -15.38
N GLN A 15 5.37 -8.40 -15.45
CA GLN A 15 6.21 -7.73 -14.44
C GLN A 15 5.94 -6.22 -14.41
N LEU A 16 5.79 -5.60 -15.58
CA LEU A 16 5.43 -4.19 -15.74
C LEU A 16 4.05 -3.89 -15.12
N ARG A 17 3.06 -4.76 -15.34
CA ARG A 17 1.73 -4.65 -14.71
C ARG A 17 1.85 -4.67 -13.18
N ARG A 18 2.57 -5.65 -12.63
CA ARG A 18 2.81 -5.79 -11.18
C ARG A 18 3.46 -4.54 -10.62
N LEU A 19 4.55 -4.06 -11.24
CA LEU A 19 5.24 -2.84 -10.83
C LEU A 19 4.31 -1.62 -10.84
N SER A 20 3.54 -1.42 -11.91
CA SER A 20 2.63 -0.28 -12.03
C SER A 20 1.51 -0.33 -10.98
N LEU A 21 0.92 -1.49 -10.74
CA LEU A 21 -0.12 -1.67 -9.72
C LEU A 21 0.43 -1.46 -8.31
N ALA A 22 1.61 -2.01 -8.02
CA ALA A 22 2.27 -1.92 -6.72
C ALA A 22 2.77 -0.51 -6.42
N LEU A 23 3.28 0.23 -7.42
CA LEU A 23 3.92 1.52 -7.22
C LEU A 23 3.00 2.70 -7.49
N HIS A 24 2.11 2.63 -8.48
CA HIS A 24 1.24 3.74 -8.89
C HIS A 24 -0.25 3.47 -8.63
N GLY A 25 -0.59 2.26 -8.18
CA GLY A 25 -1.97 1.89 -7.93
C GLY A 25 -2.83 1.72 -9.19
N THR A 26 -2.24 1.64 -10.38
CA THR A 26 -2.99 1.48 -11.64
C THR A 26 -2.21 0.61 -12.63
N VAL A 27 -2.88 0.06 -13.63
CA VAL A 27 -2.22 -0.51 -14.82
C VAL A 27 -1.40 0.57 -15.55
N PRO A 28 -0.35 0.20 -16.31
CA PRO A 28 0.39 1.15 -17.15
C PRO A 28 -0.48 1.64 -18.32
N SER A 29 -0.23 2.87 -18.75
CA SER A 29 -0.80 3.43 -19.97
C SER A 29 -0.19 2.79 -21.23
N LEU A 30 -0.87 2.91 -22.38
CA LEU A 30 -0.30 2.45 -23.65
C LEU A 30 1.03 3.17 -23.96
N GLU A 31 1.10 4.47 -23.67
CA GLU A 31 2.31 5.29 -23.81
C GLU A 31 3.49 4.69 -23.02
N GLU A 32 3.27 4.34 -21.75
CA GLU A 32 4.28 3.69 -20.90
C GLU A 32 4.67 2.30 -21.41
N ILE A 33 3.71 1.49 -21.85
CA ILE A 33 3.99 0.17 -22.43
C ILE A 33 4.90 0.31 -23.65
N ARG A 34 4.59 1.22 -24.57
CA ARG A 34 5.39 1.43 -25.79
C ARG A 34 6.77 2.00 -25.48
N GLU A 35 6.86 2.87 -24.49
CA GLU A 35 8.16 3.37 -24.04
C GLU A 35 9.01 2.25 -23.45
N PHE A 36 8.45 1.42 -22.56
CA PHE A 36 9.15 0.29 -21.98
C PHE A 36 9.62 -0.72 -23.04
N GLU A 37 8.74 -1.07 -24.01
CA GLU A 37 9.08 -1.96 -25.12
C GLU A 37 10.21 -1.40 -26.01
N SER A 38 10.34 -0.07 -26.11
CA SER A 38 11.41 0.57 -26.86
C SER A 38 12.78 0.50 -26.16
N MET A 39 12.80 0.27 -24.85
CA MET A 39 14.03 0.16 -24.07
C MET A 39 14.80 -1.12 -24.40
N GLN A 40 16.11 -0.96 -24.60
CA GLN A 40 17.07 -2.05 -24.84
C GLN A 40 17.87 -2.36 -23.57
N GLY A 41 18.44 -3.56 -23.49
CA GLY A 41 19.29 -4.01 -22.38
C GLY A 41 18.58 -4.89 -21.36
N ALA A 42 19.35 -5.77 -20.70
CA ALA A 42 18.83 -6.69 -19.68
C ALA A 42 18.42 -6.00 -18.37
N ASP A 43 18.88 -4.76 -18.16
CA ASP A 43 18.60 -3.91 -17.00
C ASP A 43 17.34 -3.05 -17.18
N ARG A 44 16.56 -3.24 -18.26
CA ARG A 44 15.43 -2.36 -18.59
C ARG A 44 14.36 -2.32 -17.49
N LEU A 45 14.09 -3.43 -16.82
CA LEU A 45 13.12 -3.50 -15.72
C LEU A 45 13.60 -2.71 -14.50
N GLU A 46 14.90 -2.76 -14.19
CA GLU A 46 15.52 -2.00 -13.11
C GLU A 46 15.41 -0.49 -13.39
N ARG A 47 15.82 -0.04 -14.59
CA ARG A 47 15.69 1.36 -14.99
C ARG A 47 14.24 1.82 -15.03
N TRP A 48 13.32 0.96 -15.46
CA TRP A 48 11.89 1.27 -15.43
C TRP A 48 11.38 1.41 -14.00
N THR A 49 11.79 0.53 -13.08
CA THR A 49 11.46 0.64 -11.65
C THR A 49 11.95 1.96 -11.07
N GLN A 50 13.20 2.37 -11.35
CA GLN A 50 13.73 3.66 -10.92
C GLN A 50 12.91 4.83 -11.49
N LYS A 51 12.46 4.74 -12.74
CA LYS A 51 11.56 5.73 -13.34
C LYS A 51 10.22 5.81 -12.59
N LEU A 52 9.60 4.68 -12.26
CA LEU A 52 8.34 4.64 -11.51
C LEU A 52 8.50 5.24 -10.10
N LEU A 53 9.62 4.98 -9.42
CA LEU A 53 9.94 5.51 -8.09
C LEU A 53 10.29 7.02 -8.07
N ALA A 54 10.71 7.57 -9.20
CA ALA A 54 10.95 9.00 -9.38
C ALA A 54 9.65 9.79 -9.68
N ASP A 55 8.65 9.11 -10.24
CA ASP A 55 7.35 9.69 -10.59
C ASP A 55 6.52 10.04 -9.34
N ARG A 56 5.85 11.19 -9.37
CA ARG A 56 4.99 11.67 -8.28
C ARG A 56 3.85 10.71 -7.94
N ARG A 57 3.37 9.93 -8.91
CA ARG A 57 2.35 8.89 -8.69
C ARG A 57 2.78 7.88 -7.63
N PHE A 58 4.08 7.56 -7.54
CA PHE A 58 4.61 6.69 -6.49
C PHE A 58 4.42 7.30 -5.11
N ALA A 59 4.86 8.54 -4.92
CA ALA A 59 4.74 9.24 -3.65
C ALA A 59 3.27 9.44 -3.23
N ASP A 60 2.40 9.82 -4.17
CA ASP A 60 0.98 9.99 -3.91
C ASP A 60 0.31 8.66 -3.53
N TYR A 61 0.61 7.57 -4.25
CA TYR A 61 0.06 6.25 -3.95
C TYR A 61 0.54 5.72 -2.59
N PHE A 62 1.86 5.70 -2.35
CA PHE A 62 2.43 5.22 -1.09
C PHE A 62 2.00 6.08 0.11
N SER A 63 1.85 7.40 -0.07
CA SER A 63 1.38 8.29 1.01
C SER A 63 -0.01 7.91 1.52
N GLU A 64 -0.93 7.49 0.65
CA GLU A 64 -2.26 7.02 1.07
C GLU A 64 -2.15 5.72 1.86
N ARG A 65 -1.29 4.78 1.42
CA ARG A 65 -1.08 3.50 2.11
C ARG A 65 -0.46 3.69 3.49
N PHE A 66 0.54 4.56 3.60
CA PHE A 66 1.14 4.94 4.89
C PHE A 66 0.16 5.71 5.77
N THR A 67 -0.64 6.60 5.20
CA THR A 67 -1.70 7.30 5.95
C THR A 67 -2.67 6.30 6.59
N ARG A 68 -3.12 5.30 5.83
CA ARG A 68 -3.99 4.23 6.36
C ARG A 68 -3.32 3.44 7.48
N ALA A 69 -2.05 3.08 7.32
CA ALA A 69 -1.30 2.33 8.33
C ALA A 69 -1.01 3.13 9.61
N PHE A 70 -0.79 4.45 9.50
CA PHE A 70 -0.36 5.28 10.64
C PHE A 70 -1.51 5.89 11.41
N VAL A 71 -2.55 6.37 10.72
CA VAL A 71 -3.66 7.13 11.31
C VAL A 71 -5.04 6.56 10.99
N GLY A 72 -5.10 5.46 10.23
CA GLY A 72 -6.34 4.81 9.84
C GLY A 72 -7.11 5.53 8.72
N VAL A 73 -8.38 5.13 8.57
CA VAL A 73 -9.31 5.66 7.55
C VAL A 73 -10.31 6.67 8.09
N ALA A 74 -10.44 6.77 9.42
CA ALA A 74 -11.35 7.71 10.05
C ALA A 74 -10.96 9.15 9.70
N GLN A 75 -11.95 9.99 9.41
CA GLN A 75 -11.71 11.42 9.16
C GLN A 75 -11.52 12.24 10.45
N GLY A 76 -11.74 11.62 11.62
CA GLY A 76 -11.60 12.23 12.94
C GLY A 76 -12.40 13.52 13.11
N GLN A 77 -11.96 14.37 14.04
CA GLN A 77 -12.55 15.69 14.25
C GLN A 77 -11.96 16.70 13.27
N PHE A 78 -12.75 17.14 12.28
CA PHE A 78 -12.31 17.97 11.16
C PHE A 78 -11.51 19.24 11.55
N ILE A 79 -11.78 19.81 12.74
CA ILE A 79 -11.08 21.01 13.23
C ILE A 79 -9.65 20.68 13.65
N ILE A 80 -9.42 19.51 14.26
CA ILE A 80 -8.18 19.15 14.97
C ILE A 80 -7.34 18.13 14.18
N PHE A 81 -7.99 17.32 13.33
CA PHE A 81 -7.33 16.34 12.48
C PHE A 81 -7.58 16.64 10.99
N ARG A 82 -6.49 16.82 10.26
CA ARG A 82 -6.41 17.18 8.84
C ARG A 82 -5.71 16.07 8.07
N ARG A 83 -6.43 14.96 7.85
CA ARG A 83 -5.93 13.79 7.10
C ARG A 83 -5.43 14.16 5.70
N ASP A 84 -6.10 15.11 5.05
CA ASP A 84 -5.73 15.65 3.73
C ASP A 84 -4.32 16.27 3.74
N ARG A 85 -4.03 17.10 4.74
CA ARG A 85 -2.72 17.74 4.90
C ARG A 85 -1.64 16.76 5.32
N PHE A 86 -1.98 15.83 6.22
CA PHE A 86 -1.07 14.77 6.63
C PHE A 86 -0.62 13.92 5.45
N LYS A 87 -1.56 13.48 4.60
CA LYS A 87 -1.26 12.71 3.39
C LYS A 87 -0.40 13.52 2.40
N ALA A 88 -0.75 14.78 2.15
CA ALA A 88 0.01 15.63 1.25
C ALA A 88 1.47 15.79 1.70
N TRP A 89 1.68 16.02 3.00
CA TRP A 89 3.01 16.08 3.60
C TRP A 89 3.76 14.75 3.52
N LEU A 90 3.10 13.62 3.79
CA LEU A 90 3.71 12.29 3.61
C LEU A 90 4.14 12.06 2.16
N SER A 91 3.32 12.47 1.18
CA SER A 91 3.68 12.40 -0.24
C SER A 91 4.93 13.23 -0.54
N GLU A 92 5.05 14.44 0.00
CA GLU A 92 6.27 15.25 -0.14
C GLU A 92 7.50 14.55 0.45
N GLN A 93 7.41 14.02 1.67
CA GLN A 93 8.53 13.32 2.30
C GLN A 93 8.96 12.06 1.53
N ILE A 94 8.02 11.30 0.97
CA ILE A 94 8.32 10.13 0.14
C ILE A 94 8.94 10.55 -1.20
N GLN A 95 8.45 11.64 -1.81
CA GLN A 95 8.99 12.16 -3.05
C GLN A 95 10.45 12.59 -2.88
N GLU A 96 10.74 13.31 -1.80
CA GLU A 96 12.07 13.81 -1.42
C GLU A 96 13.02 12.69 -0.95
N ASN A 97 12.51 11.47 -0.77
CA ASN A 97 13.26 10.32 -0.25
C ASN A 97 13.82 10.59 1.16
N THR A 98 13.04 11.23 2.03
CA THR A 98 13.40 11.40 3.44
C THR A 98 13.69 10.03 4.06
N PRO A 99 14.83 9.85 4.76
CA PRO A 99 15.13 8.63 5.51
C PRO A 99 13.95 8.23 6.40
N TYR A 100 13.55 6.96 6.36
CA TYR A 100 12.32 6.53 7.03
C TYR A 100 12.40 6.65 8.56
N ASP A 101 13.58 6.47 9.16
CA ASP A 101 13.80 6.73 10.57
C ASP A 101 13.58 8.21 10.93
N GLU A 102 14.08 9.14 10.12
CA GLU A 102 13.83 10.57 10.29
C GLU A 102 12.34 10.90 10.15
N LEU A 103 11.67 10.33 9.15
CA LEU A 103 10.22 10.48 8.97
C LEU A 103 9.45 10.04 10.21
N VAL A 104 9.77 8.87 10.76
CA VAL A 104 9.12 8.34 11.96
C VAL A 104 9.43 9.17 13.21
N ARG A 105 10.66 9.70 13.32
CA ARG A 105 10.98 10.66 14.39
C ARG A 105 10.13 11.93 14.30
N LYS A 106 9.92 12.49 13.10
CA LYS A 106 9.02 13.65 12.88
C LYS A 106 7.57 13.34 13.28
N LEU A 107 7.09 12.13 13.01
CA LEU A 107 5.73 11.69 13.37
C LEU A 107 5.53 11.61 14.90
N ILE A 108 6.45 10.93 15.60
CA ILE A 108 6.32 10.68 17.04
C ILE A 108 6.62 11.96 17.85
N ALA A 109 7.69 12.68 17.50
CA ALA A 109 8.17 13.83 18.27
C ALA A 109 7.61 15.19 17.80
N GLY A 110 6.86 15.24 16.69
CA GLY A 110 6.38 16.48 16.10
C GLY A 110 5.62 17.40 17.06
N GLU A 111 5.90 18.69 17.00
CA GLU A 111 5.17 19.77 17.71
C GLU A 111 4.69 20.82 16.70
N GLY A 112 3.74 21.64 17.13
CA GLY A 112 3.18 22.72 16.32
C GLY A 112 1.74 22.51 15.89
N LEU A 113 1.30 23.32 14.93
CA LEU A 113 -0.09 23.39 14.50
C LEU A 113 -0.35 22.31 13.44
N TRP A 114 -1.34 21.43 13.61
CA TRP A 114 -1.70 20.39 12.63
C TRP A 114 -2.04 20.89 11.21
N THR A 115 -2.25 22.20 11.05
CA THR A 115 -2.39 22.86 9.75
C THR A 115 -1.05 23.27 9.13
N GLY A 116 -0.10 23.78 9.92
CA GLY A 116 1.22 24.26 9.46
C GLY A 116 2.35 23.25 9.60
N ASP A 117 2.19 22.30 10.52
CA ASP A 117 3.09 21.22 10.90
C ASP A 117 2.35 19.88 10.75
N PRO A 118 2.12 19.41 9.50
CA PRO A 118 1.20 18.32 9.24
C PRO A 118 1.58 17.00 9.91
N GLN A 119 2.86 16.76 10.23
CA GLN A 119 3.33 15.58 10.96
C GLN A 119 2.62 15.38 12.31
N THR A 120 2.19 16.48 12.95
CA THR A 120 1.46 16.42 14.23
C THR A 120 0.08 15.78 14.10
N ASN A 121 -0.44 15.60 12.87
CA ASN A 121 -1.67 14.85 12.64
C ASN A 121 -1.57 13.37 12.98
N PHE A 122 -0.36 12.81 13.11
CA PHE A 122 -0.19 11.48 13.71
C PHE A 122 -0.77 11.44 15.13
N ILE A 123 -0.51 12.50 15.91
CA ILE A 123 -0.97 12.66 17.29
C ILE A 123 -2.44 13.07 17.31
N THR A 124 -2.83 14.06 16.49
CA THR A 124 -4.22 14.53 16.49
C THR A 124 -5.22 13.52 15.94
N SER A 125 -4.78 12.51 15.18
CA SER A 125 -5.61 11.36 14.78
C SER A 125 -6.16 10.55 15.97
N ALA A 126 -5.50 10.66 17.12
CA ALA A 126 -5.91 10.03 18.37
C ALA A 126 -6.77 10.95 19.26
N VAL A 127 -7.13 12.16 18.80
CA VAL A 127 -8.05 13.02 19.55
C VAL A 127 -9.49 12.57 19.31
N ALA A 128 -10.18 12.27 20.40
CA ALA A 128 -11.60 11.93 20.44
C ALA A 128 -12.29 12.74 21.54
N ASP A 129 -13.47 13.29 21.24
CA ASP A 129 -14.26 14.11 22.17
C ASP A 129 -13.47 15.22 22.88
N GLY A 130 -12.52 15.83 22.17
CA GLY A 130 -11.69 16.94 22.68
C GLY A 130 -10.53 16.49 23.58
N ASN A 131 -10.37 15.18 23.80
CA ASN A 131 -9.30 14.61 24.62
C ASN A 131 -8.36 13.74 23.77
N LEU A 132 -7.08 13.73 24.13
CA LEU A 132 -6.11 12.83 23.49
C LEU A 132 -6.23 11.42 24.07
N ASP A 133 -6.56 10.47 23.20
CA ASP A 133 -6.49 9.04 23.52
C ASP A 133 -5.03 8.54 23.38
N ARG A 134 -4.34 8.51 24.52
CA ARG A 134 -2.93 8.08 24.58
C ARG A 134 -2.76 6.58 24.35
N THR A 135 -3.75 5.76 24.69
CA THR A 135 -3.66 4.31 24.51
C THR A 135 -3.79 3.98 23.02
N LYS A 136 -4.73 4.63 22.31
CA LYS A 136 -4.82 4.55 20.84
C LYS A 136 -3.51 4.97 20.16
N LEU A 137 -2.92 6.10 20.57
CA LEU A 137 -1.66 6.56 20.00
C LEU A 137 -0.50 5.59 20.24
N THR A 138 -0.47 4.96 21.42
CA THR A 138 0.51 3.92 21.77
C THR A 138 0.35 2.68 20.90
N GLY A 139 -0.87 2.15 20.78
CA GLY A 139 -1.18 1.02 19.90
C GLY A 139 -0.81 1.31 18.44
N SER A 140 -1.17 2.49 17.91
CA SER A 140 -0.79 2.91 16.56
C SER A 140 0.73 3.00 16.39
N THR A 141 1.47 3.53 17.36
CA THR A 141 2.94 3.63 17.31
C THR A 141 3.58 2.24 17.23
N VAL A 142 3.15 1.32 18.09
CA VAL A 142 3.75 -0.02 18.18
C VAL A 142 3.39 -0.87 16.96
N ARG A 143 2.14 -0.85 16.50
CA ARG A 143 1.72 -1.57 15.28
C ARG A 143 2.39 -1.00 14.02
N ALA A 144 2.39 0.32 13.87
CA ALA A 144 2.96 0.97 12.69
C ALA A 144 4.47 0.78 12.62
N PHE A 145 5.21 0.98 13.72
CA PHE A 145 6.66 1.11 13.65
C PHE A 145 7.42 -0.07 14.23
N LEU A 146 6.82 -0.91 15.07
CA LEU A 146 7.51 -2.08 15.65
C LEU A 146 6.89 -3.40 15.19
N GLY A 147 5.75 -3.34 14.50
CA GLY A 147 5.03 -4.52 14.01
C GLY A 147 4.71 -5.47 15.15
N GLN A 148 4.19 -4.97 16.28
CA GLN A 148 3.70 -5.79 17.39
C GLN A 148 2.27 -5.39 17.74
N ARG A 149 1.45 -6.35 18.17
CA ARG A 149 0.11 -6.11 18.72
C ARG A 149 0.11 -6.27 20.23
N ILE A 150 0.37 -5.18 20.93
CA ILE A 150 0.38 -5.16 22.41
C ILE A 150 -0.93 -4.67 23.02
N ASP A 151 -1.99 -4.47 22.22
CA ASP A 151 -3.24 -3.84 22.66
C ASP A 151 -3.95 -4.62 23.78
N CYS A 152 -3.87 -5.96 23.80
CA CYS A 152 -4.43 -6.74 24.92
C CYS A 152 -3.75 -6.42 26.25
N ALA A 153 -2.48 -6.00 26.21
CA ALA A 153 -1.74 -5.54 27.37
C ALA A 153 -2.25 -4.20 27.94
N GLN A 154 -3.21 -3.53 27.30
CA GLN A 154 -3.79 -2.30 27.86
C GLN A 154 -4.51 -2.54 29.20
N CYS A 155 -5.16 -3.70 29.36
CA CYS A 155 -6.04 -3.99 30.49
C CYS A 155 -5.53 -5.07 31.45
N HIS A 156 -4.70 -5.99 30.97
CA HIS A 156 -4.13 -7.10 31.73
C HIS A 156 -2.88 -7.63 31.03
N ASP A 157 -2.04 -8.41 31.70
CA ASP A 157 -0.92 -9.08 31.02
C ASP A 157 -1.43 -9.97 29.87
N HIS A 158 -0.71 -9.98 28.74
CA HIS A 158 -1.15 -10.72 27.56
C HIS A 158 -1.28 -12.22 27.87
N PRO A 159 -2.39 -12.89 27.55
CA PRO A 159 -2.68 -14.24 28.02
C PRO A 159 -1.82 -15.31 27.35
N PHE A 160 -1.30 -15.01 26.15
CA PHE A 160 -0.57 -15.97 25.30
C PHE A 160 0.77 -15.43 24.81
N ASP A 161 1.23 -14.29 25.33
CA ASP A 161 2.48 -13.64 24.90
C ASP A 161 3.16 -12.97 26.12
N HIS A 162 4.39 -12.53 25.96
CA HIS A 162 5.25 -12.02 27.03
C HIS A 162 4.94 -10.57 27.45
N TRP A 163 4.06 -9.86 26.72
CA TRP A 163 3.74 -8.46 26.99
C TRP A 163 2.98 -8.27 28.28
N LYS A 164 3.50 -7.39 29.16
CA LYS A 164 2.87 -7.06 30.44
C LYS A 164 2.04 -5.79 30.34
N GLN A 165 1.06 -5.64 31.22
CA GLN A 165 0.27 -4.42 31.30
C GLN A 165 1.15 -3.19 31.55
N SER A 166 2.12 -3.35 32.45
CA SER A 166 3.06 -2.29 32.76
C SER A 166 3.95 -1.91 31.57
N ASP A 167 4.13 -2.78 30.56
CA ASP A 167 4.88 -2.44 29.33
C ASP A 167 4.05 -1.48 28.47
N PHE A 168 2.76 -1.77 28.30
CA PHE A 168 1.83 -0.93 27.58
C PHE A 168 1.68 0.44 28.25
N GLU A 169 1.46 0.47 29.56
CA GLU A 169 1.33 1.71 30.32
C GLU A 169 2.63 2.52 30.30
N GLY A 170 3.79 1.85 30.38
CA GLY A 170 5.10 2.45 30.29
C GLY A 170 5.35 3.17 28.95
N LEU A 171 4.95 2.53 27.85
CA LEU A 171 4.96 3.14 26.53
C LEU A 171 3.97 4.30 26.43
N THR A 172 2.78 4.14 27.00
CA THR A 172 1.73 5.17 27.03
C THR A 172 2.17 6.42 27.80
N ALA A 173 2.96 6.25 28.86
CA ALA A 173 3.48 7.34 29.67
C ALA A 173 4.40 8.30 28.88
N PHE A 174 5.02 7.88 27.78
CA PHE A 174 5.75 8.80 26.89
C PHE A 174 4.85 9.84 26.22
N TYR A 175 3.56 9.52 26.03
CA TYR A 175 2.54 10.46 25.56
C TYR A 175 1.84 11.21 26.72
N GLY A 176 2.21 10.93 27.96
CA GLY A 176 1.65 11.57 29.16
C GLY A 176 1.73 13.09 29.14
N GLN A 177 2.85 13.62 28.64
CA GLN A 177 3.13 15.05 28.57
C GLN A 177 2.54 15.75 27.34
N VAL A 178 1.80 15.04 26.48
CA VAL A 178 1.20 15.67 25.30
C VAL A 178 0.01 16.52 25.70
N GLU A 179 0.04 17.77 25.26
CA GLU A 179 -1.06 18.71 25.38
C GLU A 179 -1.48 19.17 23.97
N VAL A 180 -2.75 18.97 23.63
CA VAL A 180 -3.34 19.44 22.38
C VAL A 180 -4.22 20.65 22.69
N GLN A 181 -3.81 21.82 22.22
CA GLN A 181 -4.55 23.08 22.38
C GLN A 181 -4.85 23.71 21.01
N VAL A 182 -5.59 24.82 21.00
CA VAL A 182 -5.87 25.59 19.78
C VAL A 182 -4.58 26.04 19.06
N LEU A 183 -3.50 26.25 19.81
CA LEU A 183 -2.19 26.62 19.28
C LEU A 183 -1.34 25.42 18.79
N GLY A 184 -1.89 24.21 18.81
CA GLY A 184 -1.23 23.00 18.32
C GLY A 184 -0.87 21.99 19.40
N VAL A 185 -0.01 21.05 19.01
CA VAL A 185 0.52 19.98 19.86
C VAL A 185 1.84 20.42 20.48
N ARG A 186 1.99 20.26 21.80
CA ARG A 186 3.24 20.56 22.52
C ARG A 186 3.45 19.65 23.73
N ALA A 187 4.69 19.57 24.21
CA ALA A 187 4.99 18.97 25.49
C ALA A 187 4.69 19.93 26.66
N ASN A 188 3.89 19.47 27.62
CA ASN A 188 3.69 20.12 28.91
C ASN A 188 4.27 19.25 30.04
N ARG A 189 5.46 19.62 30.52
CA ARG A 189 6.21 18.89 31.56
C ARG A 189 5.49 18.82 32.92
N LYS A 190 4.43 19.60 33.13
CA LYS A 190 3.62 19.54 34.35
C LYS A 190 2.61 18.39 34.31
N LEU A 191 2.29 17.86 33.13
CA LEU A 191 1.39 16.73 32.99
C LEU A 191 2.11 15.44 33.35
N LYS A 192 1.38 14.55 34.01
CA LYS A 192 1.80 13.21 34.37
C LYS A 192 0.81 12.22 33.76
N TYR A 193 1.28 11.04 33.39
CA TYR A 193 0.39 9.95 33.00
C TYR A 193 0.00 9.17 34.24
N GLU A 194 -1.28 9.16 34.54
CA GLU A 194 -1.86 8.44 35.66
C GLU A 194 -2.84 7.40 35.13
N VAL A 195 -2.88 6.25 35.79
CA VAL A 195 -3.84 5.17 35.53
C VAL A 195 -4.59 4.86 36.80
N GLU A 196 -5.88 4.58 36.65
CA GLU A 196 -6.71 4.08 37.75
C GLU A 196 -6.51 2.58 37.91
N ASP A 197 -6.14 2.16 39.12
CA ASP A 197 -6.10 0.74 39.46
C ASP A 197 -7.53 0.20 39.56
N ARG A 198 -7.88 -0.81 38.75
CA ARG A 198 -9.26 -1.34 38.71
C ARG A 198 -9.67 -2.08 39.99
N MET A 199 -8.72 -2.50 40.82
CA MET A 199 -8.97 -3.21 42.07
C MET A 199 -9.10 -2.24 43.24
N THR A 200 -8.24 -1.22 43.32
CA THR A 200 -8.23 -0.28 44.45
C THR A 200 -8.97 1.03 44.17
N LEU A 201 -9.25 1.34 42.90
CA LEU A 201 -9.75 2.63 42.40
C LEU A 201 -8.83 3.81 42.71
N GLU A 202 -7.57 3.55 43.08
CA GLU A 202 -6.58 4.58 43.34
C GLU A 202 -5.88 4.99 42.04
N GLN A 203 -5.59 6.28 41.91
CA GLN A 203 -4.77 6.80 40.83
C GLN A 203 -3.30 6.55 41.14
N ARG A 204 -2.57 5.98 40.18
CA ARG A 204 -1.11 5.87 40.26
C ARG A 204 -0.44 6.52 39.07
N GLU A 205 0.63 7.25 39.35
CA GLU A 205 1.53 7.77 38.33
C GLU A 205 2.33 6.62 37.70
N VAL A 206 2.45 6.65 36.37
CA VAL A 206 3.24 5.68 35.61
C VAL A 206 4.47 6.37 35.03
N ALA A 207 5.65 5.84 35.37
CA ALA A 207 6.89 6.31 34.78
C ALA A 207 7.05 5.81 33.34
N PRO A 208 7.54 6.65 32.39
CA PRO A 208 7.88 6.21 31.04
C PRO A 208 8.94 5.11 31.05
N ARG A 209 8.64 4.00 30.39
CA ARG A 209 9.58 2.87 30.23
C ARG A 209 9.33 2.14 28.92
N VAL A 210 10.39 1.55 28.40
CA VAL A 210 10.34 0.69 27.22
C VAL A 210 10.47 -0.78 27.64
N PRO A 211 9.85 -1.72 26.91
CA PRO A 211 9.82 -3.13 27.31
C PRO A 211 11.09 -3.92 26.98
N PHE A 212 11.92 -3.40 26.07
CA PHE A 212 13.17 -4.03 25.62
C PHE A 212 14.18 -2.96 25.22
N LEU A 213 15.45 -3.33 25.12
CA LEU A 213 16.54 -2.43 24.75
C LEU A 213 16.52 -1.13 25.57
N THR A 214 16.38 -1.27 26.89
CA THR A 214 16.27 -0.13 27.82
C THR A 214 17.50 0.77 27.80
N GLU A 215 18.65 0.19 27.49
CA GLU A 215 19.94 0.85 27.29
C GLU A 215 19.98 1.74 26.04
N CYS A 216 19.10 1.51 25.07
CA CYS A 216 18.96 2.33 23.86
C CYS A 216 18.00 3.52 24.06
N LEU A 217 17.39 3.65 25.24
CA LEU A 217 16.52 4.79 25.54
C LEU A 217 17.38 6.00 25.95
N PRO A 218 17.31 7.15 25.24
CA PRO A 218 18.11 8.31 25.59
C PRO A 218 17.76 8.86 26.98
N ALA A 219 18.76 9.46 27.64
CA ALA A 219 18.58 10.07 28.96
C ALA A 219 17.98 11.48 28.89
N GLU A 220 18.28 12.23 27.82
CA GLU A 220 17.86 13.61 27.62
C GLU A 220 16.79 13.74 26.53
N GLY A 221 16.19 14.93 26.40
CA GLY A 221 15.10 15.21 25.46
C GLY A 221 13.71 15.12 26.10
N THR A 222 12.70 15.58 25.35
CA THR A 222 11.29 15.37 25.70
C THR A 222 10.96 13.88 25.67
N LEU A 223 9.87 13.48 26.34
CA LEU A 223 9.46 12.08 26.35
C LEU A 223 9.24 11.52 24.93
N ARG A 224 8.65 12.31 24.02
CA ARG A 224 8.40 11.85 22.66
C ARG A 224 9.66 11.81 21.80
N GLU A 225 10.61 12.72 21.98
CA GLU A 225 11.93 12.62 21.33
C GLU A 225 12.66 11.34 21.76
N ARG A 226 12.65 11.04 23.07
CA ARG A 226 13.25 9.82 23.61
C ARG A 226 12.57 8.55 23.08
N LEU A 227 11.23 8.55 23.00
CA LEU A 227 10.48 7.44 22.42
C LEU A 227 10.80 7.28 20.92
N ALA A 228 10.83 8.38 20.18
CA ALA A 228 11.12 8.38 18.75
C ALA A 228 12.51 7.83 18.44
N GLU A 229 13.51 8.22 19.23
CA GLU A 229 14.88 7.73 19.12
C GLU A 229 14.98 6.25 19.50
N TRP A 230 14.30 5.79 20.56
CA TRP A 230 14.25 4.37 20.90
C TRP A 230 13.56 3.52 19.83
N VAL A 231 12.43 4.00 19.27
CA VAL A 231 11.72 3.30 18.18
C VAL A 231 12.63 3.14 16.97
N THR A 232 13.41 4.17 16.64
CA THR A 232 14.25 4.21 15.43
C THR A 232 15.72 3.86 15.69
N HIS A 233 16.04 3.37 16.88
CA HIS A 233 17.42 3.06 17.25
C HIS A 233 17.99 1.96 16.34
N PRO A 234 19.25 2.04 15.88
CA PRO A 234 19.86 1.04 14.99
C PRO A 234 19.81 -0.41 15.52
N ASP A 235 19.88 -0.59 16.84
CA ASP A 235 19.78 -1.91 17.49
C ASP A 235 18.33 -2.41 17.62
N ASN A 236 17.34 -1.53 17.44
CA ASN A 236 15.93 -1.90 17.47
C ASN A 236 15.50 -2.52 16.14
N ARG A 237 15.89 -3.78 15.93
CA ARG A 237 15.61 -4.55 14.71
C ARG A 237 14.12 -4.78 14.44
N ARG A 238 13.23 -4.49 15.38
CA ARG A 238 11.78 -4.54 15.12
C ARG A 238 11.35 -3.45 14.14
N PHE A 239 12.01 -2.29 14.19
CA PHE A 239 11.70 -1.15 13.34
C PHE A 239 11.89 -1.44 11.85
N GLU A 240 13.09 -1.89 11.49
CA GLU A 240 13.46 -2.25 10.12
C GLU A 240 12.67 -3.46 9.61
N ARG A 241 12.41 -4.48 10.46
CA ARG A 241 11.60 -5.66 10.08
C ARG A 241 10.14 -5.32 9.84
N ALA A 242 9.53 -4.48 10.68
CA ALA A 242 8.16 -4.01 10.49
C ALA A 242 8.02 -3.21 9.19
N SER A 243 9.03 -2.37 8.89
CA SER A 243 9.09 -1.60 7.65
C SER A 243 9.22 -2.50 6.42
N ALA A 244 10.14 -3.47 6.46
CA ALA A 244 10.35 -4.44 5.39
C ALA A 244 9.12 -5.30 5.13
N ASN A 245 8.47 -5.82 6.18
CA ASN A 245 7.27 -6.65 6.03
C ASN A 245 6.10 -5.87 5.43
N ARG A 246 5.92 -4.60 5.83
CA ARG A 246 4.87 -3.75 5.27
C ARG A 246 5.13 -3.40 3.82
N ILE A 247 6.36 -3.02 3.47
CA ILE A 247 6.71 -2.71 2.07
C ILE A 247 6.56 -3.97 1.21
N TRP A 248 6.99 -5.13 1.70
CA TRP A 248 6.72 -6.41 1.05
C TRP A 248 5.22 -6.62 0.80
N GLY A 249 4.39 -6.39 1.83
CA GLY A 249 2.94 -6.44 1.72
C GLY A 249 2.36 -5.50 0.67
N LEU A 250 2.84 -4.26 0.59
CA LEU A 250 2.38 -3.31 -0.41
C LEU A 250 2.77 -3.71 -1.85
N LEU A 251 3.89 -4.41 -2.03
CA LEU A 251 4.39 -4.81 -3.34
C LEU A 251 3.75 -6.11 -3.85
N PHE A 252 3.58 -7.10 -2.98
CA PHE A 252 2.98 -8.38 -3.33
C PHE A 252 1.46 -8.42 -3.14
N GLY A 253 0.92 -7.51 -2.32
CA GLY A 253 -0.48 -7.49 -1.91
C GLY A 253 -0.78 -8.35 -0.67
N ILE A 254 0.15 -9.20 -0.24
CA ILE A 254 0.16 -9.92 1.04
C ILE A 254 1.52 -9.77 1.72
N PRO A 255 1.58 -9.63 3.06
CA PRO A 255 2.84 -9.46 3.77
C PRO A 255 3.66 -10.78 3.78
N TYR A 256 4.96 -10.68 4.05
CA TYR A 256 5.81 -11.87 4.16
C TYR A 256 5.45 -12.70 5.41
N ILE A 257 5.16 -12.01 6.52
CA ILE A 257 4.54 -12.57 7.72
C ILE A 257 3.19 -11.91 7.89
N ASP A 258 2.15 -12.73 7.99
CA ASP A 258 0.77 -12.31 8.30
C ASP A 258 0.43 -12.66 9.76
N PRO A 259 -0.17 -11.74 10.54
CA PRO A 259 -0.52 -10.35 10.21
C PRO A 259 0.68 -9.41 9.99
N VAL A 260 0.50 -8.38 9.15
CA VAL A 260 1.58 -7.43 8.78
C VAL A 260 2.27 -6.75 9.98
N ASP A 261 1.54 -6.57 11.07
CA ASP A 261 1.91 -5.85 12.27
C ASP A 261 1.95 -6.71 13.54
N ASP A 262 2.09 -8.04 13.39
CA ASP A 262 2.27 -8.98 14.49
C ASP A 262 3.46 -9.91 14.24
N LEU A 263 4.66 -9.33 14.28
CA LEU A 263 5.89 -10.01 13.93
C LEU A 263 6.50 -10.76 15.13
N PRO A 264 7.04 -11.97 14.92
CA PRO A 264 7.84 -12.64 15.95
C PRO A 264 9.09 -11.82 16.30
N ALA A 265 9.76 -12.15 17.40
CA ALA A 265 11.04 -11.52 17.77
C ALA A 265 12.09 -11.60 16.64
N PRO A 266 13.01 -10.60 16.51
CA PRO A 266 14.12 -10.68 15.57
C PRO A 266 14.93 -11.95 15.77
N THR A 267 15.33 -12.58 14.66
CA THR A 267 16.18 -13.77 14.70
C THR A 267 17.65 -13.39 14.56
N ASP A 268 18.57 -14.23 15.00
CA ASP A 268 19.99 -13.99 14.75
C ASP A 268 20.29 -14.22 13.27
N ILE A 269 20.86 -13.22 12.60
CA ILE A 269 21.18 -13.29 11.17
C ILE A 269 22.33 -14.28 10.88
N SER A 270 23.08 -14.72 11.89
CA SER A 270 24.04 -15.82 11.73
C SER A 270 23.37 -17.20 11.69
N GLN A 271 22.06 -17.31 11.95
CA GLN A 271 21.32 -18.56 11.76
C GLN A 271 21.30 -18.96 10.28
N SER A 272 21.21 -20.26 10.01
CA SER A 272 21.22 -20.81 8.65
C SER A 272 19.94 -21.61 8.37
N PRO A 273 19.06 -21.13 7.46
CA PRO A 273 19.14 -19.88 6.71
C PRO A 273 18.75 -18.66 7.57
N PRO A 274 19.30 -17.46 7.29
CA PRO A 274 18.85 -16.23 7.95
C PRO A 274 17.40 -15.90 7.57
N GLY A 275 16.65 -15.30 8.50
CA GLY A 275 15.30 -14.82 8.25
C GLY A 275 15.28 -13.71 7.19
N LEU A 276 14.39 -13.79 6.20
CA LEU A 276 14.34 -12.81 5.09
C LEU A 276 14.17 -11.37 5.58
N LEU A 277 13.25 -11.13 6.53
CA LEU A 277 13.02 -9.79 7.08
C LEU A 277 14.24 -9.26 7.84
N ASP A 278 15.06 -10.14 8.40
CA ASP A 278 16.30 -9.76 9.07
C ASP A 278 17.36 -9.30 8.05
N ILE A 279 17.46 -9.95 6.89
CA ILE A 279 18.35 -9.55 5.78
C ILE A 279 17.89 -8.21 5.19
N LEU A 280 16.60 -8.09 4.85
CA LEU A 280 16.05 -6.86 4.29
C LEU A 280 16.14 -5.70 5.29
N GLY A 281 15.91 -5.98 6.58
CA GLY A 281 16.03 -5.00 7.64
C GLY A 281 17.46 -4.49 7.83
N GLN A 282 18.45 -5.38 7.79
CA GLN A 282 19.85 -4.99 7.84
C GLN A 282 20.25 -4.08 6.68
N ASP A 283 19.93 -4.46 5.43
CA ASP A 283 20.25 -3.61 4.27
C ASP A 283 19.54 -2.25 4.37
N PHE A 284 18.28 -2.25 4.79
CA PHE A 284 17.51 -1.02 4.95
C PHE A 284 18.17 -0.05 5.96
N ARG A 285 18.62 -0.56 7.12
CA ARG A 285 19.35 0.23 8.12
C ARG A 285 20.71 0.71 7.59
N GLU A 286 21.50 -0.18 7.00
CA GLU A 286 22.87 0.14 6.53
C GLU A 286 22.89 1.14 5.37
N ASN A 287 21.78 1.25 4.64
CA ASN A 287 21.62 2.18 3.52
C ASN A 287 20.72 3.38 3.87
N GLY A 288 20.71 3.80 5.14
CA GLY A 288 20.10 5.06 5.57
C GLY A 288 18.57 5.07 5.51
N TYR A 289 17.93 3.91 5.70
CA TYR A 289 16.48 3.76 5.72
C TYR A 289 15.80 4.27 4.44
N ASP A 290 16.44 4.04 3.28
CA ASP A 290 15.93 4.41 1.95
C ASP A 290 14.81 3.46 1.48
N ILE A 291 13.58 3.97 1.44
CA ILE A 291 12.38 3.22 1.02
C ILE A 291 12.49 2.80 -0.44
N LYS A 292 12.98 3.67 -1.31
CA LYS A 292 13.08 3.40 -2.76
C LYS A 292 14.10 2.29 -3.03
N ARG A 293 15.20 2.24 -2.28
CA ARG A 293 16.17 1.13 -2.31
C ARG A 293 15.54 -0.18 -1.86
N LEU A 294 14.86 -0.18 -0.72
CA LEU A 294 14.22 -1.39 -0.20
C LEU A 294 13.20 -1.95 -1.20
N ILE A 295 12.41 -1.08 -1.84
CA ILE A 295 11.51 -1.48 -2.92
C ILE A 295 12.27 -2.10 -4.10
N GLN A 296 13.35 -1.48 -4.58
CA GLN A 296 14.16 -2.01 -5.68
C GLN A 296 14.68 -3.42 -5.40
N ILE A 297 15.15 -3.67 -4.17
CA ILE A 297 15.62 -4.99 -3.75
C ILE A 297 14.48 -6.02 -3.76
N ILE A 298 13.32 -5.66 -3.21
CA ILE A 298 12.17 -6.57 -3.13
C ILE A 298 11.64 -6.90 -4.53
N VAL A 299 11.46 -5.92 -5.42
CA VAL A 299 10.93 -6.17 -6.77
C VAL A 299 11.93 -6.88 -7.67
N ALA A 300 13.24 -6.76 -7.43
CA ALA A 300 14.27 -7.53 -8.12
C ALA A 300 14.36 -8.99 -7.64
N SER A 301 13.66 -9.35 -6.56
CA SER A 301 13.68 -10.70 -6.02
C SER A 301 12.99 -11.70 -6.94
N ARG A 302 13.48 -12.95 -6.93
CA ARG A 302 12.90 -14.02 -7.75
C ARG A 302 11.39 -14.18 -7.56
N PRO A 303 10.81 -14.19 -6.33
CA PRO A 303 9.36 -14.32 -6.14
C PRO A 303 8.53 -13.29 -6.91
N PHE A 304 9.02 -12.05 -7.04
CA PHE A 304 8.31 -11.00 -7.77
C PHE A 304 8.20 -11.28 -9.28
N HIS A 305 9.06 -12.15 -9.81
CA HIS A 305 9.12 -12.53 -11.22
C HIS A 305 8.48 -13.91 -11.51
N LEU A 306 8.00 -14.64 -10.49
CA LEU A 306 7.40 -15.97 -10.68
C LEU A 306 5.97 -15.87 -11.21
N SER A 307 5.49 -16.92 -11.86
CA SER A 307 4.09 -17.05 -12.26
C SER A 307 3.19 -17.31 -11.06
N SER A 308 1.95 -16.82 -11.15
CA SER A 308 0.86 -17.31 -10.29
C SER A 308 0.24 -18.60 -10.85
N GLU A 309 0.50 -18.94 -12.11
CA GLU A 309 0.11 -20.21 -12.69
C GLU A 309 1.01 -21.34 -12.18
N SER A 310 0.41 -22.48 -11.90
CA SER A 310 1.11 -23.64 -11.38
C SER A 310 0.51 -24.95 -11.89
N GLU A 311 1.30 -26.01 -11.85
CA GLU A 311 0.84 -27.38 -12.10
C GLU A 311 0.21 -28.03 -10.85
N PHE A 312 0.07 -27.29 -9.75
CA PHE A 312 -0.51 -27.81 -8.52
C PHE A 312 -2.03 -28.00 -8.68
N GLU A 313 -2.54 -29.16 -8.25
CA GLU A 313 -3.93 -29.56 -8.48
C GLU A 313 -4.84 -29.28 -7.28
N SER A 314 -4.27 -29.21 -6.06
CA SER A 314 -5.04 -28.98 -4.83
C SER A 314 -4.78 -27.60 -4.22
N ALA A 315 -5.79 -27.07 -3.52
CA ALA A 315 -5.69 -25.82 -2.76
C ALA A 315 -4.51 -25.86 -1.76
N ASP A 316 -4.38 -26.95 -0.99
CA ASP A 316 -3.28 -27.12 -0.03
C ASP A 316 -1.89 -27.02 -0.67
N GLN A 317 -1.72 -27.50 -1.91
CA GLN A 317 -0.45 -27.39 -2.63
C GLN A 317 -0.18 -25.95 -3.07
N ILE A 318 -1.21 -25.24 -3.54
CA ILE A 318 -1.13 -23.83 -3.92
C ILE A 318 -0.83 -22.96 -2.70
N ASP A 319 -1.49 -23.22 -1.57
CA ASP A 319 -1.29 -22.50 -0.31
C ASP A 319 0.14 -22.74 0.21
N ALA A 320 0.60 -24.00 0.20
CA ALA A 320 1.97 -24.32 0.56
C ALA A 320 2.99 -23.67 -0.40
N ALA A 321 2.72 -23.64 -1.70
CA ALA A 321 3.60 -22.99 -2.67
C ALA A 321 3.65 -21.47 -2.50
N THR A 322 2.50 -20.84 -2.23
CA THR A 322 2.38 -19.40 -1.96
C THR A 322 3.08 -19.04 -0.65
N TYR A 323 2.87 -19.82 0.42
CA TYR A 323 3.56 -19.66 1.70
C TYR A 323 5.09 -19.74 1.56
N ASN A 324 5.57 -20.64 0.69
CA ASN A 324 6.99 -20.79 0.39
C ASN A 324 7.52 -19.81 -0.67
N TRP A 325 6.70 -18.86 -1.14
CA TRP A 325 7.05 -17.90 -2.20
C TRP A 325 7.57 -18.57 -3.48
N ALA A 326 7.05 -19.77 -3.76
CA ALA A 326 7.29 -20.53 -4.99
C ALA A 326 6.35 -20.10 -6.14
N LEU A 327 5.37 -19.26 -5.83
CA LEU A 327 4.43 -18.62 -6.76
C LEU A 327 4.35 -17.14 -6.43
N PHE A 328 3.99 -16.33 -7.43
CA PHE A 328 3.45 -15.01 -7.11
C PHE A 328 2.03 -15.20 -6.53
N PRO A 329 1.67 -14.51 -5.45
CA PRO A 329 0.34 -14.64 -4.88
C PRO A 329 -0.70 -14.00 -5.80
N LEU A 330 -1.81 -14.70 -6.01
CA LEU A 330 -3.00 -14.07 -6.59
C LEU A 330 -3.57 -13.13 -5.54
N VAL A 331 -3.55 -11.82 -5.82
CA VAL A 331 -4.12 -10.82 -4.90
C VAL A 331 -5.16 -9.97 -5.61
N ARG A 332 -6.33 -9.84 -4.99
CA ARG A 332 -7.40 -9.00 -5.51
C ARG A 332 -6.99 -7.53 -5.47
N LEU A 333 -7.28 -6.80 -6.53
CA LEU A 333 -7.00 -5.37 -6.58
C LEU A 333 -7.85 -4.62 -5.56
N ARG A 334 -7.21 -3.64 -4.91
CA ARG A 334 -7.87 -2.70 -4.02
C ARG A 334 -8.93 -1.89 -4.77
N PRO A 335 -9.99 -1.41 -4.10
CA PRO A 335 -11.01 -0.57 -4.73
C PRO A 335 -10.42 0.56 -5.55
N GLU A 336 -9.43 1.29 -5.01
CA GLU A 336 -8.72 2.38 -5.69
C GLU A 336 -7.94 1.89 -6.92
N GLN A 337 -7.36 0.68 -6.86
CA GLN A 337 -6.66 0.09 -7.98
C GLN A 337 -7.60 -0.32 -9.12
N ILE A 338 -8.80 -0.81 -8.80
CA ILE A 338 -9.80 -1.17 -9.81
C ILE A 338 -10.21 0.08 -10.59
N ILE A 339 -10.70 1.11 -9.91
CA ILE A 339 -11.17 2.33 -10.57
C ILE A 339 -10.03 3.09 -11.24
N GLY A 340 -8.87 3.19 -10.59
CA GLY A 340 -7.69 3.84 -11.16
C GLY A 340 -7.22 3.14 -12.43
N SER A 341 -7.27 1.79 -12.46
CA SER A 341 -6.95 1.02 -13.65
C SER A 341 -8.00 1.16 -14.76
N MET A 342 -9.29 1.26 -14.43
CA MET A 342 -10.33 1.53 -15.43
C MET A 342 -10.16 2.93 -16.06
N LEU A 343 -9.89 3.94 -15.23
CA LEU A 343 -9.63 5.30 -15.69
C LEU A 343 -8.37 5.38 -16.55
N GLN A 344 -7.28 4.72 -16.14
CA GLN A 344 -6.08 4.65 -16.95
C GLN A 344 -6.32 3.89 -18.25
N ALA A 345 -7.04 2.76 -18.21
CA ALA A 345 -7.39 1.99 -19.40
C ALA A 345 -8.33 2.76 -20.35
N SER A 346 -9.10 3.72 -19.86
CA SER A 346 -9.91 4.63 -20.68
C SER A 346 -9.10 5.79 -21.28
N SER A 347 -7.78 5.86 -21.03
CA SER A 347 -6.85 6.84 -21.60
C SER A 347 -5.64 6.18 -22.27
N LEU A 348 -5.33 6.55 -23.51
CA LEU A 348 -4.09 6.08 -24.17
C LEU A 348 -2.83 6.72 -23.59
N LYS A 349 -2.96 7.94 -23.04
CA LYS A 349 -1.88 8.68 -22.41
C LYS A 349 -1.83 8.40 -20.91
N THR A 350 -0.65 8.55 -20.34
CA THR A 350 -0.46 8.45 -18.89
C THR A 350 -1.28 9.50 -18.16
N ILE A 351 -2.00 9.08 -17.12
CA ILE A 351 -2.72 9.97 -16.20
C ILE A 351 -1.82 10.26 -14.99
N ASP A 352 -1.18 11.41 -15.00
CA ASP A 352 -0.15 11.84 -14.05
C ASP A 352 -0.31 13.31 -13.62
N GLN A 353 0.71 13.85 -12.95
CA GLN A 353 0.75 15.26 -12.53
C GLN A 353 0.78 16.27 -13.70
N ASN A 354 1.31 15.86 -14.87
CA ASN A 354 1.41 16.69 -16.07
C ASN A 354 0.09 16.75 -16.84
N SER A 355 -0.84 15.85 -16.52
CA SER A 355 -2.17 15.85 -17.07
C SER A 355 -2.96 17.10 -16.66
N ASN A 356 -3.88 17.51 -17.53
CA ASN A 356 -4.69 18.71 -17.29
C ASN A 356 -5.50 18.61 -15.99
N LEU A 357 -5.75 19.76 -15.35
CA LEU A 357 -6.42 19.84 -14.05
C LEU A 357 -7.83 19.23 -14.05
N ILE A 358 -8.54 19.33 -15.18
CA ILE A 358 -9.89 18.76 -15.33
C ILE A 358 -9.85 17.24 -15.22
N MET A 359 -8.88 16.60 -15.86
CA MET A 359 -8.73 15.14 -15.89
C MET A 359 -8.23 14.62 -14.53
N ARG A 360 -7.28 15.32 -13.89
CA ARG A 360 -6.88 15.04 -12.51
C ARG A 360 -8.04 15.18 -11.52
N GLY A 361 -8.84 16.23 -11.66
CA GLY A 361 -10.05 16.44 -10.86
C GLY A 361 -11.09 15.34 -11.06
N ARG A 362 -11.39 14.98 -12.32
CA ARG A 362 -12.29 13.87 -12.65
C ARG A 362 -11.82 12.57 -12.02
N ARG A 363 -10.53 12.22 -12.16
CA ARG A 363 -9.94 11.02 -11.54
C ARG A 363 -10.17 11.01 -10.03
N PHE A 364 -9.83 12.10 -9.35
CA PHE A 364 -9.98 12.22 -7.90
C PHE A 364 -11.44 12.01 -7.44
N PHE A 365 -12.41 12.69 -8.06
CA PHE A 365 -13.82 12.54 -7.68
C PHE A 365 -14.39 11.18 -8.05
N SER A 366 -13.98 10.61 -9.19
CA SER A 366 -14.38 9.26 -9.59
C SER A 366 -13.86 8.19 -8.63
N GLU A 367 -12.60 8.29 -8.20
CA GLU A 367 -12.01 7.38 -7.21
C GLU A 367 -12.76 7.46 -5.87
N LEU A 368 -13.01 8.66 -5.35
CA LEU A 368 -13.73 8.84 -4.09
C LEU A 368 -15.16 8.26 -4.13
N ASN A 369 -15.92 8.56 -5.19
CA ASN A 369 -17.27 8.06 -5.34
C ASN A 369 -17.30 6.53 -5.49
N PHE A 370 -16.38 5.98 -6.29
CA PHE A 370 -16.29 4.54 -6.48
C PHE A 370 -15.94 3.81 -5.19
N VAL A 371 -14.94 4.26 -4.43
CA VAL A 371 -14.58 3.62 -3.15
C VAL A 371 -15.73 3.66 -2.17
N LYS A 372 -16.50 4.76 -2.13
CA LYS A 372 -17.68 4.89 -1.28
C LYS A 372 -18.78 3.88 -1.63
N GLU A 373 -18.97 3.58 -2.91
CA GLU A 373 -19.98 2.62 -3.38
C GLU A 373 -19.50 1.16 -3.34
N TYR A 374 -18.23 0.93 -3.71
CA TYR A 374 -17.61 -0.40 -3.82
C TYR A 374 -17.18 -0.96 -2.47
N GLY A 375 -16.91 -0.08 -1.50
CA GLY A 375 -16.45 -0.40 -0.15
C GLY A 375 -14.97 -0.08 0.05
N ASP A 376 -14.64 0.36 1.27
CA ASP A 376 -13.27 0.65 1.72
C ASP A 376 -12.76 -0.53 2.57
N LEU A 377 -11.52 -0.98 2.32
CA LEU A 377 -10.87 -2.06 3.06
C LEU A 377 -10.39 -1.67 4.47
N GLY A 378 -10.44 -0.38 4.83
CA GLY A 378 -10.01 0.10 6.14
C GLY A 378 -8.49 0.18 6.29
N SER A 379 -8.02 0.09 7.54
CA SER A 379 -6.58 0.08 7.88
C SER A 379 -5.90 -1.26 7.58
N ASP A 380 -6.68 -2.33 7.47
CA ASP A 380 -6.19 -3.71 7.38
C ASP A 380 -6.19 -4.20 5.93
N GLU A 381 -5.83 -3.30 5.01
CA GLU A 381 -5.85 -3.48 3.55
C GLU A 381 -4.87 -4.53 2.99
N LEU A 382 -4.13 -5.20 3.87
CA LEU A 382 -3.19 -6.28 3.56
C LEU A 382 -3.69 -7.64 4.04
N ASN A 383 -4.82 -7.70 4.74
CA ASN A 383 -5.50 -8.94 5.05
C ASN A 383 -6.25 -9.44 3.81
N ASP A 384 -6.49 -10.74 3.72
CA ASP A 384 -7.33 -11.30 2.64
C ASP A 384 -8.77 -10.78 2.73
N PHE A 385 -9.33 -10.40 1.59
CA PHE A 385 -10.70 -9.89 1.48
C PHE A 385 -11.46 -10.55 0.33
N PRO A 386 -12.57 -11.27 0.62
CA PRO A 386 -13.36 -11.89 -0.42
C PRO A 386 -14.12 -10.83 -1.22
N GLY A 387 -14.26 -11.10 -2.51
CA GLY A 387 -15.17 -10.33 -3.35
C GLY A 387 -16.62 -10.58 -3.00
N THR A 388 -17.45 -9.54 -3.14
CA THR A 388 -18.89 -9.67 -2.93
C THR A 388 -19.66 -9.69 -4.26
N ILE A 389 -20.81 -10.36 -4.28
CA ILE A 389 -21.73 -10.31 -5.43
C ILE A 389 -22.13 -8.86 -5.75
N PRO A 390 -22.48 -8.00 -4.77
CA PRO A 390 -22.73 -6.58 -5.03
C PRO A 390 -21.58 -5.86 -5.74
N GLN A 391 -20.32 -6.09 -5.35
CA GLN A 391 -19.16 -5.51 -6.02
C GLN A 391 -19.06 -5.95 -7.48
N ALA A 392 -19.29 -7.23 -7.76
CA ALA A 392 -19.30 -7.74 -9.13
C ALA A 392 -20.43 -7.10 -9.96
N LEU A 393 -21.64 -7.02 -9.41
CA LEU A 393 -22.80 -6.40 -10.06
C LEU A 393 -22.62 -4.89 -10.29
N LEU A 394 -22.01 -4.19 -9.34
CA LEU A 394 -21.68 -2.77 -9.45
C LEU A 394 -20.70 -2.53 -10.61
N ARG A 395 -19.73 -3.43 -10.83
CA ARG A 395 -18.83 -3.32 -11.99
C ARG A 395 -19.51 -3.69 -13.31
N MET A 396 -20.39 -4.68 -13.33
CA MET A 396 -21.04 -5.08 -14.58
C MET A 396 -22.07 -4.05 -15.06
N ASN A 397 -22.78 -3.41 -14.11
CA ASN A 397 -23.96 -2.59 -14.40
C ASN A 397 -23.86 -1.14 -13.95
N GLY A 398 -22.83 -0.77 -13.18
CA GLY A 398 -22.68 0.58 -12.64
C GLY A 398 -22.29 1.60 -13.69
N GLU A 399 -22.61 2.87 -13.41
CA GLU A 399 -22.30 4.00 -14.30
C GLU A 399 -20.82 4.07 -14.64
N PHE A 400 -19.93 3.72 -13.69
CA PHE A 400 -18.48 3.73 -13.90
C PHE A 400 -18.02 2.81 -15.04
N ALA A 401 -18.56 1.60 -15.15
CA ALA A 401 -18.16 0.69 -16.21
C ALA A 401 -18.69 1.15 -17.57
N LYS A 402 -19.90 1.73 -17.59
CA LYS A 402 -20.46 2.34 -18.78
C LYS A 402 -19.62 3.55 -19.22
N ASP A 403 -19.31 4.47 -18.33
CA ASP A 403 -18.61 5.72 -18.64
C ASP A 403 -17.17 5.51 -19.11
N ASN A 404 -16.53 4.44 -18.65
CA ASN A 404 -15.15 4.09 -19.04
C ASN A 404 -15.08 3.07 -20.18
N GLY A 405 -16.15 2.32 -20.44
CA GLY A 405 -16.24 1.32 -21.50
C GLY A 405 -16.95 1.80 -22.77
N SER A 406 -17.77 2.85 -22.70
CA SER A 406 -18.45 3.43 -23.87
C SER A 406 -17.54 4.34 -24.69
N ALA A 407 -17.64 4.28 -26.00
CA ALA A 407 -16.77 5.01 -26.91
C ALA A 407 -17.06 6.51 -26.92
N SER A 408 -15.99 7.30 -26.84
CA SER A 408 -16.00 8.75 -27.01
C SER A 408 -14.75 9.19 -27.78
N PRO A 409 -14.79 10.28 -28.56
CA PRO A 409 -13.59 10.84 -29.21
C PRO A 409 -12.45 11.17 -28.23
N LEU A 410 -12.80 11.34 -26.95
CA LEU A 410 -11.86 11.74 -25.90
C LEU A 410 -11.22 10.56 -25.15
N ASN A 411 -11.75 9.34 -25.28
CA ASN A 411 -11.25 8.16 -24.55
C ASN A 411 -10.58 7.12 -25.45
N SER A 412 -9.90 6.15 -24.84
CA SER A 412 -9.18 5.08 -25.54
C SER A 412 -10.11 4.22 -26.40
N VAL A 413 -11.30 3.87 -25.91
CA VAL A 413 -12.27 3.03 -26.63
C VAL A 413 -12.61 3.65 -27.99
N GLY A 414 -13.06 4.91 -28.02
CA GLY A 414 -13.42 5.59 -29.26
C GLY A 414 -12.21 5.84 -30.16
N ARG A 415 -11.05 6.15 -29.57
CA ARG A 415 -9.80 6.34 -30.33
C ARG A 415 -9.34 5.06 -31.00
N ILE A 416 -9.24 3.95 -30.27
CA ILE A 416 -8.84 2.63 -30.79
C ILE A 416 -9.83 2.16 -31.85
N ALA A 417 -11.13 2.32 -31.61
CA ALA A 417 -12.16 1.98 -32.59
C ALA A 417 -12.05 2.79 -33.89
N SER A 418 -11.45 3.98 -33.84
CA SER A 418 -11.28 4.89 -34.98
C SER A 418 -9.91 4.80 -35.64
N LEU A 419 -8.95 4.05 -35.07
CA LEU A 419 -7.61 3.88 -35.65
C LEU A 419 -7.68 3.16 -37.00
N ASP A 420 -7.00 3.68 -38.01
CA ASP A 420 -6.83 3.00 -39.30
C ASP A 420 -5.74 1.93 -39.22
N VAL A 421 -6.04 0.86 -38.48
CA VAL A 421 -5.15 -0.28 -38.27
C VAL A 421 -5.94 -1.60 -38.41
N PRO A 422 -5.26 -2.71 -38.75
CA PRO A 422 -5.90 -4.03 -38.82
C PRO A 422 -6.63 -4.39 -37.51
N ALA A 423 -7.70 -5.19 -37.63
CA ALA A 423 -8.52 -5.60 -36.50
C ALA A 423 -7.70 -6.30 -35.41
N GLU A 424 -6.72 -7.10 -35.81
CA GLU A 424 -5.76 -7.76 -34.93
C GLU A 424 -5.02 -6.76 -34.04
N LYS A 425 -4.52 -5.66 -34.62
CA LYS A 425 -3.83 -4.60 -33.87
C LYS A 425 -4.74 -3.82 -32.95
N ARG A 426 -6.03 -3.66 -33.31
CA ARG A 426 -7.02 -3.08 -32.39
C ARG A 426 -7.23 -3.98 -31.18
N ILE A 427 -7.45 -5.28 -31.41
CA ILE A 427 -7.64 -6.27 -30.32
C ILE A 427 -6.43 -6.30 -29.41
N GLU A 428 -5.21 -6.41 -29.98
CA GLU A 428 -3.97 -6.36 -29.21
C GLU A 428 -3.89 -5.09 -28.35
N THR A 429 -4.26 -3.93 -28.90
CA THR A 429 -4.22 -2.66 -28.15
C THR A 429 -5.22 -2.65 -26.99
N CYS A 430 -6.44 -3.16 -27.17
CA CYS A 430 -7.42 -3.29 -26.08
C CYS A 430 -6.88 -4.18 -24.94
N TYR A 431 -6.27 -5.31 -25.28
CA TYR A 431 -5.67 -6.23 -24.30
C TYR A 431 -4.49 -5.60 -23.57
N LEU A 432 -3.61 -4.88 -24.27
CA LEU A 432 -2.49 -4.18 -23.64
C LEU A 432 -2.96 -3.10 -22.66
N VAL A 433 -3.99 -2.33 -23.03
CA VAL A 433 -4.48 -1.21 -22.22
C VAL A 433 -5.27 -1.69 -20.99
N CYS A 434 -6.02 -2.78 -21.09
CA CYS A 434 -6.81 -3.29 -19.97
C CYS A 434 -6.04 -4.29 -19.09
N LEU A 435 -5.32 -5.23 -19.72
CA LEU A 435 -4.70 -6.36 -19.05
C LEU A 435 -3.17 -6.32 -19.08
N THR A 436 -2.55 -5.44 -19.86
CA THR A 436 -1.09 -5.35 -19.99
C THR A 436 -0.47 -6.67 -20.46
N ARG A 437 -1.14 -7.33 -21.41
CA ARG A 437 -0.62 -8.49 -22.13
C ARG A 437 -1.19 -8.53 -23.54
N LEU A 438 -0.68 -9.43 -24.37
CA LEU A 438 -1.30 -9.74 -25.66
C LEU A 438 -2.44 -10.76 -25.47
N PRO A 439 -3.47 -10.75 -26.35
CA PRO A 439 -4.50 -11.78 -26.35
C PRO A 439 -3.89 -13.14 -26.67
N THR A 440 -4.45 -14.21 -26.10
CA THR A 440 -4.20 -15.57 -26.58
C THR A 440 -4.75 -15.74 -28.00
N SER A 441 -4.35 -16.81 -28.69
CA SER A 441 -4.88 -17.10 -30.03
C SER A 441 -6.40 -17.28 -30.01
N GLU A 442 -6.95 -17.93 -28.99
CA GLU A 442 -8.40 -18.14 -28.86
C GLU A 442 -9.15 -16.81 -28.66
N GLU A 443 -8.67 -15.98 -27.75
CA GLU A 443 -9.21 -14.64 -27.50
C GLU A 443 -9.18 -13.76 -28.75
N ARG A 444 -8.03 -13.72 -29.43
CA ARG A 444 -7.85 -12.95 -30.67
C ARG A 444 -8.81 -13.43 -31.74
N ASP A 445 -8.86 -14.73 -31.99
CA ASP A 445 -9.63 -15.30 -33.08
C ASP A 445 -11.15 -15.15 -32.84
N TYR A 446 -11.59 -15.16 -31.58
CA TYR A 446 -12.98 -14.86 -31.20
C TYR A 446 -13.41 -13.45 -31.62
N PHE A 447 -12.65 -12.43 -31.23
CA PHE A 447 -12.98 -11.04 -31.57
C PHE A 447 -12.70 -10.69 -33.04
N LEU A 448 -11.69 -11.32 -33.65
CA LEU A 448 -11.37 -11.09 -35.06
C LEU A 448 -12.55 -11.45 -35.97
N LYS A 449 -13.23 -12.57 -35.70
CA LYS A 449 -14.45 -12.96 -36.42
C LYS A 449 -15.55 -11.89 -36.33
N GLN A 450 -15.72 -11.28 -35.16
CA GLN A 450 -16.70 -10.21 -34.97
C GLN A 450 -16.34 -8.96 -35.77
N TYR A 451 -15.08 -8.52 -35.72
CA TYR A 451 -14.62 -7.38 -36.53
C TYR A 451 -14.76 -7.62 -38.03
N GLN A 452 -14.49 -8.84 -38.50
CA GLN A 452 -14.68 -9.21 -39.90
C GLN A 452 -16.14 -9.17 -40.33
N SER A 453 -17.08 -9.46 -39.42
CA SER A 453 -18.52 -9.33 -39.69
C SER A 453 -19.05 -7.89 -39.65
N ALA A 454 -18.25 -6.92 -39.19
CA ALA A 454 -18.68 -5.54 -39.05
C ALA A 454 -18.72 -4.82 -40.42
N THR A 455 -19.90 -4.41 -40.83
CA THR A 455 -20.17 -3.75 -42.12
C THR A 455 -19.95 -2.24 -42.09
N ASN A 456 -19.90 -1.63 -40.90
CA ASN A 456 -19.78 -0.18 -40.73
C ASN A 456 -19.00 0.21 -39.47
N GLN A 457 -18.67 1.50 -39.38
CA GLN A 457 -17.88 2.03 -38.26
C GLN A 457 -18.61 1.91 -36.91
N GLN A 458 -19.93 2.08 -36.87
CA GLN A 458 -20.70 1.97 -35.64
C GLN A 458 -20.65 0.56 -35.05
N GLN A 459 -20.71 -0.47 -35.90
CA GLN A 459 -20.56 -1.86 -35.47
C GLN A 459 -19.15 -2.13 -34.93
N ARG A 460 -18.10 -1.62 -35.57
CA ARG A 460 -16.72 -1.74 -35.07
C ARG A 460 -16.52 -1.06 -33.71
N VAL A 461 -17.13 0.12 -33.53
CA VAL A 461 -17.14 0.82 -32.24
C VAL A 461 -17.82 -0.05 -31.19
N LYS A 462 -19.00 -0.58 -31.48
CA LYS A 462 -19.72 -1.46 -30.55
C LYS A 462 -18.93 -2.71 -30.16
N ILE A 463 -18.26 -3.37 -31.11
CA ILE A 463 -17.39 -4.52 -30.81
C ILE A 463 -16.22 -4.10 -29.89
N THR A 464 -15.71 -2.89 -30.06
CA THR A 464 -14.66 -2.36 -29.18
C THR A 464 -15.19 -2.12 -27.76
N GLU A 465 -16.40 -1.55 -27.63
CA GLU A 465 -17.08 -1.36 -26.35
C GLU A 465 -17.36 -2.69 -25.65
N ASP A 466 -17.88 -3.67 -26.38
CA ASP A 466 -18.17 -5.03 -25.87
C ASP A 466 -16.88 -5.74 -25.41
N LEU A 467 -15.79 -5.58 -26.16
CA LEU A 467 -14.46 -6.08 -25.77
C LEU A 467 -13.97 -5.41 -24.48
N TYR A 468 -14.04 -4.08 -24.38
CA TYR A 468 -13.67 -3.36 -23.16
C TYR A 468 -14.51 -3.81 -21.95
N TRP A 469 -15.82 -3.96 -22.14
CA TRP A 469 -16.72 -4.45 -21.11
C TRP A 469 -16.34 -5.86 -20.66
N ALA A 470 -16.04 -6.78 -21.59
CA ALA A 470 -15.60 -8.13 -21.27
C ALA A 470 -14.28 -8.14 -20.49
N LEU A 471 -13.31 -7.31 -20.90
CA LEU A 471 -12.01 -7.21 -20.23
C LEU A 471 -12.14 -6.63 -18.82
N TYR A 472 -12.88 -5.53 -18.62
CA TYR A 472 -13.09 -4.93 -17.30
C TYR A 472 -13.82 -5.85 -16.31
N ASN A 473 -14.71 -6.71 -16.81
CA ASN A 473 -15.48 -7.64 -15.98
C ASN A 473 -14.80 -9.01 -15.85
N SER A 474 -13.65 -9.22 -16.47
CA SER A 474 -12.88 -10.45 -16.31
C SER A 474 -12.33 -10.58 -14.88
N PRO A 475 -12.16 -11.84 -14.38
CA PRO A 475 -11.38 -12.07 -13.17
C PRO A 475 -10.00 -11.43 -13.29
N GLU A 476 -9.29 -11.65 -14.39
CA GLU A 476 -7.91 -11.17 -14.60
C GLU A 476 -7.75 -9.65 -14.37
N PHE A 477 -8.70 -8.83 -14.80
CA PHE A 477 -8.65 -7.38 -14.54
C PHE A 477 -8.70 -7.02 -13.05
N SER A 478 -9.32 -7.88 -12.25
CA SER A 478 -9.58 -7.69 -10.82
C SER A 478 -8.47 -8.22 -9.92
N TRP A 479 -7.46 -8.87 -10.49
CA TRP A 479 -6.40 -9.54 -9.73
C TRP A 479 -5.02 -9.10 -10.23
N ASN A 480 -4.11 -8.90 -9.28
CA ASN A 480 -2.68 -8.93 -9.52
C ASN A 480 -2.24 -10.39 -9.49
N HIS A 481 -1.48 -10.80 -10.49
CA HIS A 481 -1.16 -12.20 -10.76
C HIS A 481 0.20 -12.33 -11.41
#